data_AF-A0A671NRL9-F1
#
_entry.id   AF-A0A671NRL9-F1
#
_cell.length_a   1.000
_cell.length_b   1.000
_cell.length_c   1.000
_cell.angle_alpha   90.00
_cell.angle_beta   90.00
_cell.angle_gamma   90.00
#
_symmetry.space_group_name_H-M   'P 1'
#
loop_
_entity.id
_entity.type
_entity.pdbx_description
1 polymer ?
#
loop_
_entity_poly.entity_id
_entity_poly.type
_entity_poly.pdbx_seq_one_letter_code
_entity_poly.pdbx_strand_id
1 'polypeptide(L)'
;MMQQILQDMYIEPDLLAELNEEQKQILFYKIREEQVRRWSERERRDPSHAVKKKSNRRGIQWLLGSDGEVWVWVMGEAPGDKPFEDIVEELMEERAMKQAQREAQELRRVKESEIEKKFRDAMAKEKARFVAEKWKEETDDRKAAKQEEEEDRIREELKVAREMTKNVVWLDEYKRQSLRAIEKGLVAGLSDLHANYTSQYCLPLPFSPVWIRPPRPNSRESIIRWFEEEQRPRRAGYERSSNTIAAWFHGIISRQESEALLANAAEGCFLVRVSERIWGYTLSYRTTSGFKHFLIDASGDYYSFLGVDQNRHATLADLIDFHKEEVITTSGGELLQDPCRPRSSTADYGGLFL
;
A
#
# COMPACT_ATOMS: atom_id res chain seq x y z
N MET A 1 8.52 -39.49 31.35
CA MET A 1 7.87 -40.63 30.69
C MET A 1 8.43 -40.87 29.29
N MET A 2 8.18 -40.00 28.29
CA MET A 2 8.70 -40.16 26.91
C MET A 2 10.22 -40.39 26.84
N GLN A 3 11.01 -39.61 27.59
CA GLN A 3 12.47 -39.74 27.61
C GLN A 3 12.95 -41.11 28.11
N GLN A 4 12.20 -41.73 29.03
CA GLN A 4 12.53 -43.05 29.59
C GLN A 4 12.18 -44.17 28.60
N ILE A 5 11.05 -44.04 27.88
CA ILE A 5 10.71 -44.94 26.77
C ILE A 5 11.75 -44.87 25.65
N LEU A 6 12.28 -43.68 25.33
CA LEU A 6 13.36 -43.54 24.34
C LEU A 6 14.71 -44.04 24.86
N GLN A 7 14.91 -44.09 26.18
CA GLN A 7 16.11 -44.65 26.79
C GLN A 7 16.07 -46.20 26.77
N ASP A 8 14.95 -46.77 27.19
CA ASP A 8 14.77 -48.21 27.34
C ASP A 8 14.25 -48.90 26.06
N MET A 9 13.84 -48.10 25.07
CA MET A 9 13.25 -48.54 23.80
C MET A 9 12.02 -49.44 23.96
N TYR A 10 11.36 -49.35 25.11
CA TYR A 10 10.22 -50.19 25.49
C TYR A 10 9.09 -49.32 26.06
N ILE A 11 7.86 -49.67 25.71
CA ILE A 11 6.63 -49.09 26.26
C ILE A 11 5.71 -50.23 26.70
N GLU A 12 5.13 -50.11 27.90
CA GLU A 12 4.17 -51.08 28.40
C GLU A 12 2.91 -51.10 27.52
N PRO A 13 2.34 -52.28 27.18
CA PRO A 13 1.20 -52.38 26.27
C PRO A 13 -0.03 -51.58 26.70
N ASP A 14 -0.29 -51.50 28.00
CA ASP A 14 -1.44 -50.79 28.56
C ASP A 14 -1.29 -49.27 28.36
N LEU A 15 -0.10 -48.73 28.61
CA LEU A 15 0.24 -47.33 28.38
C LEU A 15 0.24 -46.97 26.88
N LEU A 16 0.59 -47.92 26.01
CA LEU A 16 0.51 -47.73 24.56
C LEU A 16 -0.95 -47.74 24.07
N ALA A 17 -1.83 -48.51 24.71
CA ALA A 17 -3.25 -48.56 24.37
C ALA A 17 -3.97 -47.26 24.72
N GLU A 18 -3.58 -46.62 25.82
CA GLU A 18 -4.16 -45.35 26.32
C GLU A 18 -3.77 -44.11 25.50
N LEU A 19 -2.67 -44.14 24.76
CA LEU A 19 -2.26 -43.03 23.90
C LEU A 19 -3.24 -42.86 22.73
N ASN A 20 -3.50 -41.63 22.31
CA ASN A 20 -4.29 -41.38 21.10
C ASN A 20 -3.44 -41.67 19.83
N GLU A 21 -4.09 -41.83 18.67
CA GLU A 21 -3.42 -42.23 17.43
C GLU A 21 -2.28 -41.27 17.01
N GLU A 22 -2.48 -39.95 17.21
CA GLU A 22 -1.45 -38.95 16.94
C GLU A 22 -0.25 -39.07 17.88
N GLN A 23 -0.49 -39.32 19.17
CA GLN A 23 0.54 -39.53 20.17
C GLN A 23 1.30 -40.84 19.94
N LYS A 24 0.63 -41.91 19.51
CA LYS A 24 1.27 -43.16 19.08
C LYS A 24 2.16 -42.91 17.87
N GLN A 25 1.68 -42.16 16.88
CA GLN A 25 2.46 -41.82 15.69
C GLN A 25 3.72 -41.01 16.04
N ILE A 26 3.59 -40.00 16.91
CA ILE A 26 4.72 -39.20 17.40
C ILE A 26 5.70 -40.07 18.18
N LEU A 27 5.20 -40.96 19.05
CA LEU A 27 6.02 -41.88 19.82
C LEU A 27 6.81 -42.83 18.93
N PHE A 28 6.16 -43.48 17.96
CA PHE A 28 6.83 -44.38 17.02
C PHE A 28 7.85 -43.66 16.15
N TYR A 29 7.56 -42.43 15.74
CA TYR A 29 8.52 -41.59 15.03
C TYR A 29 9.76 -41.33 15.89
N LYS A 30 9.59 -40.93 17.16
CA LYS A 30 10.70 -40.66 18.09
C LYS A 30 11.51 -41.91 18.44
N ILE A 31 10.83 -43.03 18.64
CA ILE A 31 11.46 -44.36 18.83
C ILE A 31 12.29 -44.71 17.60
N ARG A 32 11.77 -44.48 16.38
CA ARG A 32 12.49 -44.76 15.15
C ARG A 32 13.70 -43.85 14.96
N GLU A 33 13.56 -42.55 15.23
CA GLU A 33 14.68 -41.60 15.22
C GLU A 33 15.79 -42.07 16.17
N GLU A 34 15.44 -42.50 17.38
CA GLU A 34 16.40 -42.95 18.37
C GLU A 34 17.06 -44.30 17.99
N GLN A 35 16.33 -45.22 17.36
CA GLN A 35 16.92 -46.44 16.76
C GLN A 35 17.98 -46.07 15.71
N VAL A 36 17.65 -45.15 14.81
CA VAL A 36 18.57 -44.70 13.74
C VAL A 36 19.78 -43.98 14.34
N ARG A 37 19.58 -43.14 15.35
CA ARG A 37 20.65 -42.43 16.06
C ARG A 37 21.60 -43.41 16.75
N ARG A 38 21.08 -44.35 17.53
CA ARG A 38 21.87 -45.41 18.21
C ARG A 38 22.57 -46.32 17.23
N TRP A 39 21.92 -46.69 16.14
CA TRP A 39 22.53 -47.48 15.06
C TRP A 39 23.68 -46.72 14.41
N SER A 40 23.47 -45.45 14.05
CA SER A 40 24.51 -44.58 13.45
C SER A 40 25.69 -44.35 14.40
N GLU A 41 25.44 -44.22 15.70
CA GLU A 41 26.48 -44.07 16.72
C GLU A 41 27.27 -45.38 16.93
N ARG A 42 26.59 -46.54 16.87
CA ARG A 42 27.22 -47.86 16.88
C ARG A 42 28.11 -48.07 15.65
N GLU A 43 27.63 -47.70 14.46
CA GLU A 43 28.41 -47.74 13.21
C GLU A 43 29.68 -46.88 13.28
N ARG A 44 29.62 -45.72 13.96
CA ARG A 44 30.79 -44.86 14.17
C ARG A 44 31.77 -45.40 15.20
N ARG A 45 31.30 -46.04 16.27
CA ARG A 45 32.17 -46.62 17.32
C ARG A 45 32.80 -47.95 16.90
N ASP A 46 32.08 -48.76 16.15
CA ASP A 46 32.53 -50.07 15.72
C ASP A 46 32.17 -50.32 14.24
N PRO A 47 32.94 -49.75 13.30
CA PRO A 47 32.74 -49.92 11.85
C PRO A 47 32.95 -51.38 11.38
N SER A 48 33.26 -52.32 12.29
CA SER A 48 33.41 -53.75 11.97
C SER A 48 32.06 -54.49 11.81
N HIS A 49 30.97 -53.94 12.34
CA HIS A 49 29.62 -54.51 12.27
C HIS A 49 28.79 -54.01 11.06
N ALA A 50 29.20 -52.88 10.48
CA ALA A 50 28.71 -52.39 9.19
C ALA A 50 29.15 -53.37 8.11
N VAL A 51 28.35 -54.42 7.85
CA VAL A 51 28.55 -55.46 6.82
C VAL A 51 30.01 -55.63 6.47
N LYS A 52 30.69 -56.65 7.02
CA LYS A 52 31.92 -57.16 6.40
C LYS A 52 31.64 -57.28 4.90
N LYS A 53 32.01 -56.25 4.12
CA LYS A 53 32.21 -56.35 2.70
C LYS A 53 33.37 -57.30 2.66
N LYS A 54 33.06 -58.61 2.54
CA LYS A 54 34.06 -59.65 2.40
C LYS A 54 35.07 -59.08 1.43
N SER A 55 36.30 -58.88 1.91
CA SER A 55 37.40 -58.51 1.03
C SER A 55 37.31 -59.48 -0.13
N ASN A 56 37.29 -58.95 -1.35
CA ASN A 56 37.05 -59.72 -2.57
C ASN A 56 38.27 -60.61 -2.90
N ARG A 57 38.68 -61.47 -1.97
CA ARG A 57 39.50 -62.65 -2.26
C ARG A 57 38.52 -63.77 -2.52
N ARG A 58 38.00 -63.82 -3.75
CA ARG A 58 37.13 -64.91 -4.18
C ARG A 58 37.97 -66.18 -4.29
N GLY A 59 37.98 -66.99 -3.25
CA GLY A 59 38.16 -68.43 -3.38
C GLY A 59 36.77 -69.05 -3.31
N ILE A 60 36.32 -69.69 -4.37
CA ILE A 60 35.06 -70.46 -4.37
C ILE A 60 35.38 -71.79 -3.69
N GLN A 61 34.85 -72.00 -2.48
CA GLN A 61 34.93 -73.30 -1.81
C GLN A 61 33.62 -74.02 -2.05
N TRP A 62 33.67 -75.07 -2.86
CA TRP A 62 32.53 -75.92 -3.16
C TRP A 62 32.20 -76.79 -1.95
N LEU A 63 30.92 -76.86 -1.59
CA LEU A 63 30.42 -77.89 -0.68
C LEU A 63 30.44 -79.21 -1.44
N LEU A 64 30.82 -80.31 -0.78
CA LEU A 64 30.81 -81.64 -1.38
C LEU A 64 29.61 -82.44 -0.86
N GLY A 65 28.95 -83.17 -1.74
CA GLY A 65 27.88 -84.11 -1.43
C GLY A 65 28.41 -85.37 -0.75
N SER A 66 27.50 -86.27 -0.39
CA SER A 66 27.84 -87.57 0.23
C SER A 66 28.64 -88.50 -0.69
N ASP A 67 28.64 -88.22 -1.99
CA ASP A 67 29.38 -88.88 -3.06
C ASP A 67 30.78 -88.29 -3.30
N GLY A 68 31.12 -87.18 -2.63
CA GLY A 68 32.37 -86.45 -2.86
C GLY A 68 32.35 -85.57 -4.10
N GLU A 69 31.21 -85.42 -4.78
CA GLU A 69 31.02 -84.45 -5.87
C GLU A 69 30.54 -83.10 -5.32
N VAL A 70 30.53 -82.06 -6.16
CA VAL A 70 30.08 -80.73 -5.73
C VAL A 70 28.57 -80.76 -5.42
N TRP A 71 28.21 -80.35 -4.20
CA TRP A 71 26.83 -80.25 -3.74
C TRP A 71 26.10 -79.15 -4.50
N VAL A 72 25.02 -79.54 -5.18
CA VAL A 72 24.12 -78.65 -5.91
C VAL A 72 22.77 -78.67 -5.21
N TRP A 73 22.31 -77.50 -4.79
CA TRP A 73 20.94 -77.32 -4.34
C TRP A 73 20.13 -76.68 -5.45
N VAL A 74 19.09 -77.39 -5.87
CA VAL A 74 18.13 -76.90 -6.87
C VAL A 74 16.93 -76.37 -6.10
N MET A 75 16.66 -75.07 -6.26
CA MET A 75 15.55 -74.41 -5.60
C MET A 75 14.25 -75.13 -5.97
N GLY A 76 13.52 -75.67 -4.98
CA GLY A 76 12.23 -76.32 -5.19
C GLY A 76 12.25 -77.82 -5.44
N GLU A 77 13.41 -78.48 -5.35
CA GLU A 77 13.51 -79.96 -5.44
C GLU A 77 13.83 -80.63 -4.09
N ALA A 78 14.18 -79.88 -3.04
CA ALA A 78 14.49 -80.47 -1.74
C ALA A 78 13.21 -80.83 -0.94
N PRO A 79 13.27 -81.85 -0.04
CA PRO A 79 12.11 -82.25 0.75
C PRO A 79 11.57 -81.10 1.61
N GLY A 80 10.34 -80.65 1.30
CA GLY A 80 9.67 -79.54 2.01
C GLY A 80 9.82 -78.16 1.36
N ASP A 81 10.57 -78.04 0.26
CA ASP A 81 10.64 -76.80 -0.51
C ASP A 81 9.39 -76.65 -1.40
N LYS A 82 8.95 -75.40 -1.60
CA LYS A 82 7.92 -75.09 -2.61
C LYS A 82 8.52 -75.26 -4.01
N PRO A 83 7.74 -75.71 -5.02
CA PRO A 83 8.19 -75.75 -6.40
C PRO A 83 8.75 -74.40 -6.84
N PHE A 84 9.79 -74.42 -7.68
CA PHE A 84 10.42 -73.20 -8.19
C PHE A 84 9.42 -72.25 -8.87
N GLU A 85 8.45 -72.82 -9.61
CA GLU A 85 7.40 -72.07 -10.31
C GLU A 85 6.57 -71.24 -9.32
N ASP A 86 6.10 -71.86 -8.23
CA ASP A 86 5.33 -71.18 -7.17
C ASP A 86 6.13 -70.10 -6.46
N ILE A 87 7.44 -70.32 -6.22
CA ILE A 87 8.33 -69.32 -5.61
C ILE A 87 8.47 -68.09 -6.52
N VAL A 88 8.63 -68.32 -7.82
CA VAL A 88 8.75 -67.24 -8.81
C VAL A 88 7.41 -66.50 -8.94
N GLU A 89 6.29 -67.22 -8.97
CA GLU A 89 4.95 -66.65 -9.03
C GLU A 89 4.67 -65.76 -7.81
N GLU A 90 4.90 -66.25 -6.59
CA GLU A 90 4.73 -65.48 -5.34
C GLU A 90 5.61 -64.22 -5.34
N LEU A 91 6.84 -64.30 -5.85
CA LEU A 91 7.76 -63.16 -5.94
C LEU A 91 7.29 -62.12 -6.98
N MET A 92 6.71 -62.57 -8.09
CA MET A 92 6.15 -61.71 -9.13
C MET A 92 4.87 -61.02 -8.64
N GLU A 93 4.01 -61.75 -7.91
CA GLU A 93 2.82 -61.22 -7.26
C GLU A 93 3.17 -60.19 -6.18
N GLU A 94 4.17 -60.47 -5.32
CA GLU A 94 4.59 -59.53 -4.29
C GLU A 94 5.14 -58.23 -4.91
N ARG A 95 5.88 -58.33 -6.02
CA ARG A 95 6.33 -57.17 -6.80
C ARG A 95 5.16 -56.42 -7.42
N ALA A 96 4.21 -57.12 -8.02
CA ALA A 96 3.02 -56.52 -8.63
C ALA A 96 2.15 -55.80 -7.58
N MET A 97 1.97 -56.41 -6.40
CA MET A 97 1.25 -55.78 -5.28
C MET A 97 1.97 -54.54 -4.76
N LYS A 98 3.29 -54.61 -4.55
CA LYS A 98 4.09 -53.44 -4.12
C LYS A 98 4.06 -52.32 -5.15
N GLN A 99 4.09 -52.66 -6.44
CA GLN A 99 3.96 -51.72 -7.55
C GLN A 99 2.57 -51.04 -7.50
N ALA A 100 1.50 -51.83 -7.43
CA ALA A 100 0.13 -51.33 -7.35
C ALA A 100 -0.11 -50.45 -6.10
N GLN A 101 0.47 -50.81 -4.95
CA GLN A 101 0.40 -50.00 -3.74
C GLN A 101 1.09 -48.64 -3.90
N ARG A 102 2.27 -48.60 -4.52
CA ARG A 102 3.00 -47.35 -4.80
C ARG A 102 2.21 -46.46 -5.76
N GLU A 103 1.70 -47.03 -6.85
CA GLU A 103 0.88 -46.30 -7.82
C GLU A 103 -0.40 -45.77 -7.18
N ALA A 104 -1.06 -46.55 -6.32
CA ALA A 104 -2.23 -46.10 -5.58
C ALA A 104 -1.92 -44.97 -4.59
N GLN A 105 -0.76 -45.00 -3.90
CA GLN A 105 -0.33 -43.92 -3.01
C GLN A 105 -0.01 -42.64 -3.79
N GLU A 106 0.68 -42.74 -4.92
CA GLU A 106 0.95 -41.60 -5.80
C GLU A 106 -0.35 -40.99 -6.34
N LEU A 107 -1.29 -41.83 -6.80
CA LEU A 107 -2.61 -41.37 -7.25
C LEU A 107 -3.39 -40.66 -6.13
N ARG A 108 -3.35 -41.18 -4.90
CA ARG A 108 -3.96 -40.52 -3.73
C ARG A 108 -3.31 -39.17 -3.46
N ARG A 109 -1.98 -39.10 -3.44
CA ARG A 109 -1.25 -37.84 -3.23
C ARG A 109 -1.59 -36.79 -4.29
N VAL A 110 -1.66 -37.20 -5.55
CA VAL A 110 -2.06 -36.31 -6.66
C VAL A 110 -3.50 -35.83 -6.46
N LYS A 111 -4.44 -36.72 -6.13
CA LYS A 111 -5.85 -36.36 -5.89
C LYS A 111 -6.03 -35.43 -4.70
N GLU A 112 -5.32 -35.67 -3.61
CA GLU A 112 -5.30 -34.79 -2.43
C GLU A 112 -4.79 -33.39 -2.79
N SER A 113 -3.68 -33.31 -3.53
CA SER A 113 -3.16 -32.01 -4.00
C SER A 113 -4.12 -31.28 -4.95
N GLU A 114 -4.87 -32.03 -5.77
CA GLU A 114 -5.89 -31.48 -6.67
C GLU A 114 -7.06 -30.88 -5.88
N ILE A 115 -7.50 -31.58 -4.81
CA ILE A 115 -8.55 -31.10 -3.90
C ILE A 115 -8.08 -29.85 -3.15
N GLU A 116 -6.87 -29.86 -2.61
CA GLU A 116 -6.29 -28.73 -1.88
C GLU A 116 -6.15 -27.50 -2.79
N LYS A 117 -5.70 -27.71 -4.04
CA LYS A 117 -5.63 -26.64 -5.04
C LYS A 117 -7.01 -26.06 -5.34
N LYS A 118 -8.01 -26.92 -5.58
CA LYS A 118 -9.41 -26.48 -5.82
C LYS A 118 -9.96 -25.68 -4.64
N PHE A 119 -9.66 -26.09 -3.41
CA PHE A 119 -10.07 -25.36 -2.20
C PHE A 119 -9.42 -23.97 -2.13
N ARG A 120 -8.10 -23.89 -2.36
CA ARG A 120 -7.39 -22.60 -2.40
C ARG A 120 -7.93 -21.68 -3.48
N ASP A 121 -8.17 -22.20 -4.68
CA ASP A 121 -8.72 -21.43 -5.81
C ASP A 121 -10.15 -20.93 -5.50
N ALA A 122 -10.98 -21.76 -4.86
CA ALA A 122 -12.32 -21.37 -4.43
C ALA A 122 -12.29 -20.22 -3.41
N MET A 123 -11.43 -20.33 -2.39
CA MET A 123 -11.26 -19.27 -1.38
C MET A 123 -10.72 -17.97 -1.98
N ALA A 124 -9.76 -18.06 -2.91
CA ALA A 124 -9.23 -16.89 -3.61
C ALA A 124 -10.31 -16.21 -4.46
N LYS A 125 -11.15 -17.00 -5.15
CA LYS A 125 -12.28 -16.51 -5.95
C LYS A 125 -13.33 -15.81 -5.09
N GLU A 126 -13.65 -16.35 -3.91
CA GLU A 126 -14.60 -15.74 -2.99
C GLU A 126 -14.06 -14.41 -2.42
N LYS A 127 -12.79 -14.38 -2.01
CA LYS A 127 -12.12 -13.14 -1.59
C LYS A 127 -12.11 -12.09 -2.69
N ALA A 128 -11.81 -12.48 -3.93
CA ALA A 128 -11.83 -11.57 -5.07
C ALA A 128 -13.23 -11.01 -5.35
N ARG A 129 -14.28 -11.83 -5.18
CA ARG A 129 -15.68 -11.37 -5.29
C ARG A 129 -16.04 -10.35 -4.22
N PHE A 130 -15.68 -10.61 -2.96
CA PHE A 130 -15.94 -9.67 -1.86
C PHE A 130 -15.24 -8.33 -2.09
N VAL A 131 -13.97 -8.37 -2.52
CA VAL A 131 -13.23 -7.15 -2.87
C VAL A 131 -13.92 -6.43 -4.03
N ALA A 132 -14.28 -7.13 -5.10
CA ALA A 132 -14.97 -6.52 -6.25
C ALA A 132 -16.33 -5.89 -5.87
N GLU A 133 -17.08 -6.52 -4.97
CA GLU A 133 -18.34 -5.99 -4.43
C GLU A 133 -18.12 -4.69 -3.64
N LYS A 134 -17.10 -4.67 -2.76
CA LYS A 134 -16.70 -3.46 -2.03
C LYS A 134 -16.29 -2.32 -2.93
N TRP A 135 -15.49 -2.59 -3.96
CA TRP A 135 -15.11 -1.58 -4.96
C TRP A 135 -16.33 -1.07 -5.73
N LYS A 136 -17.28 -1.94 -6.06
CA LYS A 136 -18.50 -1.55 -6.77
C LYS A 136 -19.36 -0.63 -5.90
N GLU A 137 -19.59 -1.00 -4.64
CA GLU A 137 -20.29 -0.18 -3.63
C GLU A 137 -19.65 1.21 -3.53
N GLU A 138 -18.34 1.28 -3.31
CA GLU A 138 -17.60 2.55 -3.22
C GLU A 138 -17.70 3.40 -4.51
N THR A 139 -17.69 2.75 -5.69
CA THR A 139 -17.85 3.47 -6.95
C THR A 139 -19.26 4.01 -7.16
N ASP A 140 -20.27 3.28 -6.71
CA ASP A 140 -21.67 3.69 -6.84
C ASP A 140 -21.99 4.80 -5.82
N ASP A 141 -21.47 4.73 -4.59
CA ASP A 141 -21.53 5.83 -3.61
C ASP A 141 -20.88 7.10 -4.14
N ARG A 142 -19.71 6.99 -4.78
CA ARG A 142 -19.03 8.13 -5.39
C ARG A 142 -19.77 8.71 -6.58
N LYS A 143 -20.53 7.90 -7.32
CA LYS A 143 -21.41 8.40 -8.39
C LYS A 143 -22.64 9.09 -7.78
N ALA A 144 -23.24 8.52 -6.74
CA ALA A 144 -24.37 9.09 -6.04
C ALA A 144 -24.03 10.46 -5.43
N ALA A 145 -22.88 10.59 -4.76
CA ALA A 145 -22.42 11.88 -4.22
C ALA A 145 -22.23 12.96 -5.30
N LYS A 146 -21.71 12.57 -6.48
CA LYS A 146 -21.59 13.50 -7.62
C LYS A 146 -22.96 13.90 -8.19
N GLN A 147 -23.91 12.98 -8.22
CA GLN A 147 -25.28 13.26 -8.65
C GLN A 147 -25.97 14.20 -7.67
N GLU A 148 -25.85 13.97 -6.36
CA GLU A 148 -26.40 14.85 -5.32
C GLU A 148 -25.82 16.27 -5.40
N GLU A 149 -24.50 16.40 -5.57
CA GLU A 149 -23.84 17.70 -5.76
C GLU A 149 -24.33 18.43 -7.03
N GLU A 150 -24.59 17.70 -8.11
CA GLU A 150 -25.15 18.25 -9.35
C GLU A 150 -26.62 18.67 -9.17
N GLU A 151 -27.43 17.88 -8.47
CA GLU A 151 -28.80 18.23 -8.13
C GLU A 151 -28.88 19.47 -7.24
N ASP A 152 -27.98 19.60 -6.26
CA ASP A 152 -27.89 20.77 -5.40
C ASP A 152 -27.44 22.03 -6.16
N ARG A 153 -26.49 21.88 -7.09
CA ARG A 153 -26.11 22.97 -8.00
C ARG A 153 -27.30 23.45 -8.83
N ILE A 154 -28.05 22.52 -9.45
CA ILE A 154 -29.26 22.85 -10.22
C ILE A 154 -30.31 23.51 -9.33
N ARG A 155 -30.46 23.04 -8.09
CA ARG A 155 -31.41 23.58 -7.11
C ARG A 155 -31.07 25.03 -6.73
N GLU A 156 -29.79 25.33 -6.49
CA GLU A 156 -29.34 26.69 -6.19
C GLU A 156 -29.45 27.62 -7.40
N GLU A 157 -29.09 27.17 -8.60
CA GLU A 157 -29.31 27.94 -9.84
C GLU A 157 -30.79 28.30 -10.02
N LEU A 158 -31.70 27.35 -9.78
CA LEU A 158 -33.14 27.59 -9.83
C LEU A 158 -33.60 28.59 -8.76
N LYS A 159 -33.02 28.58 -7.56
CA LYS A 159 -33.32 29.58 -6.52
C LYS A 159 -32.86 30.98 -6.96
N VAL A 160 -31.62 31.11 -7.43
CA VAL A 160 -31.07 32.38 -7.93
C VAL A 160 -31.90 32.91 -9.09
N ALA A 161 -32.27 32.06 -10.07
CA ALA A 161 -33.12 32.46 -11.19
C ALA A 161 -34.51 32.93 -10.74
N ARG A 162 -35.11 32.27 -9.73
CA ARG A 162 -36.39 32.69 -9.12
C ARG A 162 -36.27 34.04 -8.40
N GLU A 163 -35.16 34.30 -7.72
CA GLU A 163 -34.91 35.59 -7.06
C GLU A 163 -34.63 36.70 -8.07
N MET A 164 -33.84 36.42 -9.11
CA MET A 164 -33.62 37.36 -10.21
C MET A 164 -34.93 37.76 -10.87
N THR A 165 -35.82 36.80 -11.15
CA THR A 165 -37.14 37.10 -11.73
C THR A 165 -38.00 37.95 -10.78
N LYS A 166 -38.01 37.66 -9.48
CA LYS A 166 -38.67 38.53 -8.49
C LYS A 166 -38.11 39.95 -8.48
N ASN A 167 -36.78 40.10 -8.54
CA ASN A 167 -36.12 41.41 -8.57
C ASN A 167 -36.41 42.19 -9.84
N VAL A 168 -36.45 41.52 -11.00
CA VAL A 168 -36.84 42.15 -12.28
C VAL A 168 -38.27 42.65 -12.23
N VAL A 169 -39.20 41.82 -11.74
CA VAL A 169 -40.61 42.23 -11.56
C VAL A 169 -40.72 43.40 -10.59
N TRP A 170 -40.01 43.34 -9.45
CA TRP A 170 -39.98 44.42 -8.47
C TRP A 170 -39.44 45.74 -9.06
N LEU A 171 -38.37 45.68 -9.85
CA LEU A 171 -37.78 46.85 -10.49
C LEU A 171 -38.71 47.46 -11.55
N ASP A 172 -39.42 46.63 -12.32
CA ASP A 172 -40.42 47.07 -13.29
C ASP A 172 -41.61 47.76 -12.60
N GLU A 173 -42.10 47.18 -11.50
CA GLU A 173 -43.16 47.76 -10.67
C GLU A 173 -42.73 49.09 -10.03
N TYR A 174 -41.51 49.15 -9.49
CA TYR A 174 -40.92 50.37 -8.93
C TYR A 174 -40.80 51.49 -9.98
N LYS A 175 -40.32 51.16 -11.19
CA LYS A 175 -40.28 52.09 -12.33
C LYS A 175 -41.67 52.59 -12.70
N ARG A 176 -42.68 51.72 -12.79
CA ARG A 176 -44.07 52.14 -13.05
C ARG A 176 -44.60 53.08 -11.96
N GLN A 177 -44.33 52.78 -10.69
CA GLN A 177 -44.78 53.64 -9.57
C GLN A 177 -44.08 54.99 -9.58
N SER A 178 -42.77 55.05 -9.86
CA SER A 178 -42.02 56.29 -10.02
C SER A 178 -42.57 57.14 -11.18
N LEU A 179 -42.84 56.53 -12.33
CA LEU A 179 -43.42 57.24 -13.47
C LEU A 179 -44.81 57.81 -13.14
N ARG A 180 -45.66 57.05 -12.43
CA ARG A 180 -46.96 57.55 -11.93
C ARG A 180 -46.81 58.69 -10.90
N ALA A 181 -45.75 58.70 -10.10
CA ALA A 181 -45.49 59.78 -9.14
C ALA A 181 -44.98 61.07 -9.82
N ILE A 182 -44.20 60.94 -10.89
CA ILE A 182 -43.78 62.05 -11.77
C ILE A 182 -44.99 62.63 -12.48
N GLU A 183 -45.86 61.78 -13.03
CA GLU A 183 -47.09 62.18 -13.73
C GLU A 183 -48.12 62.84 -12.79
N LYS A 184 -48.10 62.49 -11.49
CA LYS A 184 -48.88 63.14 -10.42
C LYS A 184 -48.22 64.40 -9.83
N GLY A 185 -47.09 64.86 -10.39
CA GLY A 185 -46.49 66.15 -10.07
C GLY A 185 -45.79 66.26 -8.72
N LEU A 186 -45.28 65.15 -8.16
CA LEU A 186 -44.77 65.12 -6.77
C LEU A 186 -43.25 65.20 -6.59
N VAL A 187 -42.45 65.47 -7.64
CA VAL A 187 -41.00 65.70 -7.49
C VAL A 187 -40.56 66.89 -8.35
N ALA A 188 -40.13 67.96 -7.67
CA ALA A 188 -39.46 69.11 -8.26
C ALA A 188 -37.95 68.86 -8.32
N GLY A 189 -37.37 69.09 -9.50
CA GLY A 189 -35.94 69.42 -9.69
C GLY A 189 -34.94 68.29 -9.47
N LEU A 190 -34.44 67.72 -10.57
CA LEU A 190 -33.04 67.30 -10.82
C LEU A 190 -33.01 66.38 -12.06
N SER A 191 -33.25 66.96 -13.23
CA SER A 191 -32.78 66.42 -14.50
C SER A 191 -31.76 67.40 -15.02
N ASP A 192 -30.49 66.98 -15.03
CA ASP A 192 -29.43 67.41 -15.96
C ASP A 192 -28.07 66.94 -15.40
N LEU A 193 -27.70 65.66 -15.60
CA LEU A 193 -26.30 65.14 -15.59
C LEU A 193 -26.25 63.59 -15.48
N HIS A 194 -26.77 62.83 -16.44
CA HIS A 194 -26.28 61.46 -16.66
C HIS A 194 -26.67 60.85 -18.01
N ALA A 195 -26.29 61.51 -19.10
CA ALA A 195 -26.29 60.91 -20.42
C ALA A 195 -24.96 61.26 -21.09
N ASN A 196 -23.90 60.51 -20.75
CA ASN A 196 -22.67 60.33 -21.51
C ASN A 196 -21.61 59.61 -20.66
N TYR A 197 -21.77 58.30 -20.44
CA TYR A 197 -20.63 57.37 -20.33
C TYR A 197 -21.12 55.91 -20.38
N THR A 198 -21.72 55.53 -21.51
CA THR A 198 -21.92 54.11 -21.84
C THR A 198 -20.93 53.78 -22.94
N SER A 199 -19.91 52.98 -22.60
CA SER A 199 -19.07 52.16 -23.48
C SER A 199 -17.60 52.29 -23.11
N GLN A 200 -17.12 51.37 -22.25
CA GLN A 200 -15.96 50.53 -22.56
C GLN A 200 -15.61 49.62 -21.37
N TYR A 201 -15.57 48.30 -21.67
CA TYR A 201 -15.03 47.20 -20.86
C TYR A 201 -15.76 46.83 -19.56
N CYS A 202 -16.67 45.86 -19.65
CA CYS A 202 -16.90 44.86 -18.60
C CYS A 202 -17.38 43.57 -19.27
N LEU A 203 -16.44 42.69 -19.61
CA LEU A 203 -16.74 41.28 -19.89
C LEU A 203 -16.78 40.54 -18.55
N PRO A 204 -17.86 39.82 -18.20
CA PRO A 204 -17.84 38.94 -17.04
C PRO A 204 -16.99 37.71 -17.38
N LEU A 205 -15.88 37.56 -16.66
CA LEU A 205 -15.14 36.28 -16.59
C LEU A 205 -16.12 35.19 -16.12
N PRO A 206 -16.13 34.00 -16.76
CA PRO A 206 -16.89 32.88 -16.22
C PRO A 206 -16.28 32.47 -14.88
N PHE A 207 -17.08 32.54 -13.83
CA PHE A 207 -16.81 31.90 -12.55
C PHE A 207 -16.37 30.44 -12.81
N SER A 208 -15.12 30.14 -12.49
CA SER A 208 -14.63 28.76 -12.56
C SER A 208 -15.27 27.95 -11.41
N PRO A 209 -15.87 26.78 -11.69
CA PRO A 209 -16.51 25.98 -10.66
C PRO A 209 -15.45 25.38 -9.74
N VAL A 210 -15.83 25.32 -8.48
CA VAL A 210 -15.04 24.98 -7.31
C VAL A 210 -14.93 23.43 -7.18
N TRP A 211 -13.69 22.91 -7.09
CA TRP A 211 -13.22 21.59 -6.59
C TRP A 211 -13.33 20.29 -7.43
N ILE A 212 -12.64 20.21 -8.57
CA ILE A 212 -11.95 18.94 -8.92
C ILE A 212 -10.49 19.12 -8.52
N ARG A 213 -10.02 18.43 -7.47
CA ARG A 213 -8.59 18.46 -7.13
C ARG A 213 -7.80 17.92 -8.33
N PRO A 214 -6.90 18.71 -8.93
CA PRO A 214 -6.16 18.26 -10.09
C PRO A 214 -5.37 16.99 -9.76
N PRO A 215 -5.28 16.03 -10.71
CA PRO A 215 -4.59 14.77 -10.48
C PRO A 215 -3.15 15.04 -10.06
N ARG A 216 -2.66 14.39 -9.00
CA ARG A 216 -1.32 14.62 -8.42
C ARG A 216 -0.22 14.81 -9.47
N PRO A 217 0.80 15.64 -9.21
CA PRO A 217 1.95 15.75 -10.09
C PRO A 217 2.55 14.38 -10.38
N ASN A 218 2.74 14.05 -11.66
CA ASN A 218 3.20 12.74 -12.10
C ASN A 218 4.70 12.69 -12.43
N SER A 219 5.34 13.85 -12.60
CA SER A 219 6.77 13.97 -12.86
C SER A 219 7.30 15.32 -12.37
N ARG A 220 8.63 15.42 -12.23
CA ARG A 220 9.31 16.65 -11.85
C ARG A 220 9.10 17.76 -12.89
N GLU A 221 9.09 17.41 -14.17
CA GLU A 221 8.86 18.33 -15.29
C GLU A 221 7.45 18.92 -15.24
N SER A 222 6.44 18.13 -14.85
CA SER A 222 5.08 18.61 -14.66
C SER A 222 4.99 19.65 -13.53
N ILE A 223 5.80 19.48 -12.46
CA ILE A 223 5.89 20.44 -11.35
C ILE A 223 6.57 21.73 -11.82
N ILE A 224 7.67 21.64 -12.57
CA ILE A 224 8.37 22.80 -13.11
C ILE A 224 7.43 23.60 -14.01
N ARG A 225 6.76 22.94 -14.96
CA ARG A 225 5.80 23.60 -15.85
C ARG A 225 4.65 24.26 -15.09
N TRP A 226 4.05 23.56 -14.13
CA TRP A 226 3.00 24.13 -13.28
C TRP A 226 3.48 25.36 -12.51
N PHE A 227 4.69 25.31 -11.96
CA PHE A 227 5.26 26.45 -11.25
C PHE A 227 5.50 27.63 -12.18
N GLU A 228 6.05 27.39 -13.37
CA GLU A 228 6.30 28.43 -14.38
C GLU A 228 5.01 29.08 -14.91
N GLU A 229 3.99 28.28 -15.22
CA GLU A 229 2.76 28.74 -15.85
C GLU A 229 1.77 29.36 -14.84
N GLU A 230 1.62 28.78 -13.66
CA GLU A 230 0.59 29.20 -12.69
C GLU A 230 1.13 29.96 -11.49
N GLN A 231 2.32 29.60 -10.99
CA GLN A 231 2.79 30.11 -9.69
C GLN A 231 3.76 31.28 -9.83
N ARG A 232 4.60 31.30 -10.89
CA ARG A 232 5.53 32.39 -11.19
C ARG A 232 4.79 33.70 -11.48
N PRO A 233 3.69 33.73 -12.28
CA PRO A 233 2.90 34.96 -12.45
C PRO A 233 2.25 35.45 -11.15
N ARG A 234 1.97 34.52 -10.22
CA ARG A 234 1.43 34.80 -8.88
C ARG A 234 2.52 35.17 -7.86
N ARG A 235 3.77 35.34 -8.31
CA ARG A 235 4.93 35.71 -7.50
C ARG A 235 5.19 34.72 -6.35
N ALA A 236 4.89 33.43 -6.54
CA ALA A 236 5.20 32.42 -5.55
C ALA A 236 6.72 32.28 -5.35
N GLY A 237 7.17 32.25 -4.10
CA GLY A 237 8.58 32.18 -3.74
C GLY A 237 9.34 33.50 -3.84
N TYR A 238 8.68 34.61 -4.18
CA TYR A 238 9.27 35.95 -4.11
C TYR A 238 8.96 36.62 -2.77
N GLU A 239 9.82 37.56 -2.38
CA GLU A 239 9.58 38.44 -1.27
C GLU A 239 8.39 39.37 -1.55
N ARG A 240 7.64 39.75 -0.50
CA ARG A 240 6.41 40.55 -0.66
C ARG A 240 6.66 41.86 -1.42
N SER A 241 7.73 42.56 -1.03
CA SER A 241 8.06 43.91 -1.50
C SER A 241 9.13 43.98 -2.59
N SER A 242 9.80 42.88 -2.94
CA SER A 242 10.92 42.89 -3.89
C SER A 242 10.87 41.75 -4.90
N ASN A 243 11.53 41.94 -6.05
CA ASN A 243 11.67 40.91 -7.07
C ASN A 243 12.80 39.91 -6.78
N THR A 244 13.13 39.74 -5.49
CA THR A 244 14.14 38.79 -5.01
C THR A 244 13.43 37.54 -4.54
N ILE A 245 14.03 36.38 -4.80
CA ILE A 245 13.52 35.11 -4.26
C ILE A 245 13.60 35.17 -2.74
N ALA A 246 12.51 34.81 -2.08
CA ALA A 246 12.37 34.92 -0.64
C ALA A 246 13.36 33.98 0.06
N ALA A 247 13.90 34.45 1.19
CA ALA A 247 14.90 33.70 1.96
C ALA A 247 14.40 32.33 2.44
N TRP A 248 13.08 32.17 2.63
CA TRP A 248 12.46 30.92 3.08
C TRP A 248 12.13 29.96 1.93
N PHE A 249 12.27 30.34 0.66
CA PHE A 249 11.91 29.50 -0.47
C PHE A 249 13.10 28.65 -0.94
N HIS A 250 12.90 27.34 -1.11
CA HIS A 250 13.98 26.40 -1.48
C HIS A 250 13.72 25.65 -2.80
N GLY A 251 12.57 25.89 -3.43
CA GLY A 251 12.21 25.21 -4.67
C GLY A 251 11.92 23.73 -4.48
N ILE A 252 12.27 22.90 -5.47
CA ILE A 252 12.03 21.45 -5.43
C ILE A 252 13.13 20.76 -4.63
N ILE A 253 12.91 20.54 -3.33
CA ILE A 253 13.78 19.73 -2.47
C ILE A 253 12.98 18.62 -1.78
N SER A 254 13.66 17.52 -1.48
CA SER A 254 13.09 16.39 -0.75
C SER A 254 12.84 16.72 0.72
N ARG A 255 12.03 15.89 1.38
CA ARG A 255 11.81 16.00 2.82
C ARG A 255 13.13 15.86 3.60
N GLN A 256 13.96 14.90 3.23
CA GLN A 256 15.24 14.62 3.89
C GLN A 256 16.22 15.80 3.75
N GLU A 257 16.27 16.42 2.58
CA GLU A 257 17.08 17.64 2.37
C GLU A 257 16.58 18.80 3.23
N SER A 258 15.26 19.01 3.32
CA SER A 258 14.71 20.05 4.20
C SER A 258 15.04 19.83 5.68
N GLU A 259 14.96 18.59 6.16
CA GLU A 259 15.33 18.22 7.53
C GLU A 259 16.84 18.43 7.78
N ALA A 260 17.70 18.09 6.80
CA ALA A 260 19.14 18.30 6.90
C ALA A 260 19.54 19.79 6.95
N LEU A 261 18.82 20.66 6.23
CA LEU A 261 19.02 22.10 6.26
C LEU A 261 18.59 22.71 7.61
N LEU A 262 17.51 22.19 8.20
CA LEU A 262 16.97 22.63 9.49
C LEU A 262 17.63 21.95 10.71
N ALA A 263 18.45 20.90 10.51
CA ALA A 263 18.98 20.09 11.60
C ALA A 263 19.80 20.86 12.63
N ASN A 264 20.55 21.87 12.17
CA ASN A 264 21.39 22.74 13.00
C ASN A 264 20.77 24.12 13.23
N ALA A 265 19.50 24.31 12.87
CA ALA A 265 18.79 25.58 13.02
C ALA A 265 18.11 25.66 14.40
N ALA A 266 17.77 26.88 14.83
CA ALA A 266 17.03 27.10 16.07
C ALA A 266 15.57 26.60 15.94
N GLU A 267 14.92 26.38 17.08
CA GLU A 267 13.46 26.19 17.09
C GLU A 267 12.78 27.43 16.50
N GLY A 268 11.70 27.22 15.74
CA GLY A 268 11.05 28.33 15.03
C GLY A 268 11.58 28.54 13.62
N CYS A 269 12.74 27.94 13.26
CA CYS A 269 13.26 28.01 11.91
C CYS A 269 12.42 27.21 10.92
N PHE A 270 12.21 27.77 9.73
CA PHE A 270 11.37 27.15 8.71
C PHE A 270 11.89 27.36 7.29
N LEU A 271 11.37 26.54 6.36
CA LEU A 271 11.51 26.75 4.92
C LEU A 271 10.28 26.23 4.18
N VAL A 272 10.05 26.75 2.98
CA VAL A 272 9.00 26.30 2.06
C VAL A 272 9.65 25.66 0.85
N ARG A 273 9.18 24.45 0.53
CA ARG A 273 9.59 23.67 -0.64
C ARG A 273 8.38 23.33 -1.49
N VAL A 274 8.58 23.15 -2.79
CA VAL A 274 7.52 22.68 -3.69
C VAL A 274 7.22 21.22 -3.37
N SER A 275 5.93 20.87 -3.29
CA SER A 275 5.51 19.51 -2.96
C SER A 275 5.49 18.63 -4.20
N GLU A 276 6.08 17.44 -4.10
CA GLU A 276 5.96 16.41 -5.14
C GLU A 276 4.68 15.57 -4.98
N ARG A 277 3.91 15.79 -3.91
CA ARG A 277 2.72 14.97 -3.57
C ARG A 277 1.39 15.67 -3.90
N ILE A 278 1.39 17.00 -3.94
CA ILE A 278 0.21 17.83 -4.20
C ILE A 278 0.61 18.99 -5.11
N TRP A 279 -0.35 19.56 -5.84
CA TRP A 279 -0.15 20.83 -6.54
C TRP A 279 -0.10 21.97 -5.53
N GLY A 280 1.09 22.20 -4.98
CA GLY A 280 1.27 23.10 -3.86
C GLY A 280 2.64 22.97 -3.22
N TYR A 281 2.71 23.35 -1.96
CA TYR A 281 3.98 23.49 -1.22
C TYR A 281 3.96 22.65 0.05
N THR A 282 5.13 22.49 0.64
CA THR A 282 5.29 21.97 1.99
C THR A 282 6.14 22.94 2.78
N LEU A 283 5.58 23.43 3.89
CA LEU A 283 6.32 24.18 4.90
C LEU A 283 6.97 23.16 5.84
N SER A 284 8.29 23.19 5.95
CA SER A 284 9.06 22.37 6.88
C SER A 284 9.54 23.25 8.03
N TYR A 285 9.24 22.85 9.26
CA TYR A 285 9.39 23.64 10.47
C TYR A 285 10.19 22.88 11.53
N ARG A 286 11.13 23.56 12.19
CA ARG A 286 11.94 23.01 13.27
C ARG A 286 11.24 23.18 14.63
N THR A 287 11.02 22.08 15.31
CA THR A 287 10.49 22.03 16.69
C THR A 287 11.58 21.56 17.66
N THR A 288 11.42 21.78 18.97
CA THR A 288 12.30 21.22 20.02
C THR A 288 12.65 19.74 19.84
N SER A 289 11.69 18.90 19.48
CA SER A 289 11.84 17.43 19.43
C SER A 289 12.08 16.85 18.03
N GLY A 290 12.10 17.69 16.97
CA GLY A 290 12.23 17.20 15.60
C GLY A 290 11.75 18.20 14.56
N PHE A 291 10.97 17.71 13.57
CA PHE A 291 10.49 18.50 12.44
C PHE A 291 9.00 18.27 12.20
N LYS A 292 8.29 19.34 11.85
CA LYS A 292 6.89 19.31 11.41
C LYS A 292 6.80 19.73 9.95
N HIS A 293 5.88 19.12 9.22
CA HIS A 293 5.66 19.44 7.80
C HIS A 293 4.19 19.71 7.55
N PHE A 294 3.90 20.92 7.06
CA PHE A 294 2.55 21.37 6.75
C PHE A 294 2.38 21.46 5.24
N LEU A 295 1.35 20.81 4.71
CA LEU A 295 1.01 20.89 3.29
C LEU A 295 0.26 22.18 3.02
N ILE A 296 0.65 22.91 1.98
CA ILE A 296 0.00 24.13 1.53
C ILE A 296 -0.65 23.84 0.17
N ASP A 297 -1.97 24.03 0.09
CA ASP A 297 -2.72 23.90 -1.16
C ASP A 297 -2.45 25.11 -2.04
N ALA A 298 -2.20 24.88 -3.32
CA ALA A 298 -2.12 25.93 -4.33
C ALA A 298 -2.92 25.56 -5.60
N SER A 299 -3.85 24.62 -5.48
CA SER A 299 -4.71 24.18 -6.59
C SER A 299 -5.80 25.19 -6.97
N GLY A 300 -6.06 26.19 -6.11
CA GLY A 300 -7.05 27.25 -6.35
C GLY A 300 -6.41 28.62 -6.56
N ASP A 301 -7.23 29.66 -6.51
CA ASP A 301 -6.84 31.08 -6.53
C ASP A 301 -6.33 31.59 -5.17
N TYR A 302 -6.09 30.72 -4.21
CA TYR A 302 -5.60 31.04 -2.87
C TYR A 302 -4.60 30.00 -2.34
N TYR A 303 -3.93 30.34 -1.24
CA TYR A 303 -3.03 29.47 -0.48
C TYR A 303 -3.59 29.20 0.91
N SER A 304 -3.61 27.94 1.35
CA SER A 304 -4.03 27.57 2.71
C SER A 304 -3.34 26.29 3.17
N PHE A 305 -3.24 26.07 4.48
CA PHE A 305 -2.78 24.78 5.01
C PHE A 305 -3.84 23.69 4.81
N LEU A 306 -3.43 22.46 4.48
CA LEU A 306 -4.33 21.32 4.44
C LEU A 306 -4.51 20.74 5.85
N GLY A 307 -5.75 20.69 6.33
CA GLY A 307 -6.16 19.91 7.50
C GLY A 307 -5.85 20.52 8.86
N VAL A 308 -5.32 21.75 8.92
CA VAL A 308 -5.01 22.44 10.18
C VAL A 308 -5.78 23.75 10.29
N ASP A 309 -5.44 24.73 9.45
CA ASP A 309 -6.08 26.04 9.38
C ASP A 309 -6.77 26.24 8.02
N GLN A 310 -8.00 26.78 8.03
CA GLN A 310 -8.77 27.08 6.82
C GLN A 310 -8.58 28.53 6.34
N ASN A 311 -7.72 29.31 6.99
CA ASN A 311 -7.37 30.65 6.54
C ASN A 311 -6.76 30.63 5.14
N ARG A 312 -7.37 31.43 4.25
CA ARG A 312 -7.01 31.53 2.84
C ARG A 312 -6.24 32.83 2.60
N HIS A 313 -5.10 32.72 1.95
CA HIS A 313 -4.23 33.85 1.63
C HIS A 313 -4.13 34.05 0.12
N ALA A 314 -4.08 35.30 -0.33
CA ALA A 314 -3.99 35.64 -1.75
C ALA A 314 -2.63 35.25 -2.36
N THR A 315 -1.54 35.45 -1.60
CA THR A 315 -0.18 35.10 -1.99
C THR A 315 0.49 34.18 -0.98
N LEU A 316 1.47 33.40 -1.46
CA LEU A 316 2.27 32.54 -0.59
C LEU A 316 3.06 33.34 0.45
N ALA A 317 3.52 34.55 0.08
CA ALA A 317 4.20 35.45 1.01
C ALA A 317 3.25 35.93 2.12
N ASP A 318 2.00 36.27 1.80
CA ASP A 318 1.01 36.67 2.81
C ASP A 318 0.72 35.53 3.80
N LEU A 319 0.68 34.28 3.34
CA LEU A 319 0.51 33.11 4.20
C LEU A 319 1.67 32.99 5.19
N ILE A 320 2.91 33.15 4.71
CA ILE A 320 4.10 33.07 5.56
C ILE A 320 4.14 34.23 6.54
N ASP A 321 3.90 35.46 6.09
CA ASP A 321 3.92 36.65 6.95
C ASP A 321 2.85 36.59 8.05
N PHE A 322 1.64 36.11 7.73
CA PHE A 322 0.58 35.96 8.71
C PHE A 322 0.97 34.99 9.84
N HIS A 323 1.56 33.85 9.49
CA HIS A 323 1.97 32.85 10.48
C HIS A 323 3.31 33.17 11.18
N LYS A 324 3.90 34.36 10.95
CA LYS A 324 4.95 34.92 11.81
C LYS A 324 4.40 35.58 13.06
N GLU A 325 3.11 35.85 13.12
CA GLU A 325 2.43 36.43 14.28
C GLU A 325 1.35 35.48 14.82
N GLU A 326 0.70 34.72 13.94
CA GLU A 326 -0.33 33.75 14.28
C GLU A 326 0.20 32.30 14.26
N VAL A 327 -0.29 31.47 15.18
CA VAL A 327 0.11 30.06 15.27
C VAL A 327 -0.53 29.24 14.16
N ILE A 328 0.22 28.31 13.57
CA ILE A 328 -0.31 27.40 12.53
C ILE A 328 -1.33 26.42 13.12
N THR A 329 -1.04 25.87 14.30
CA THR A 329 -1.95 24.96 15.01
C THR A 329 -2.18 25.44 16.43
N THR A 330 -3.45 25.57 16.86
CA THR A 330 -3.80 25.98 18.23
C THR A 330 -3.23 25.06 19.32
N SER A 331 -3.09 23.76 19.02
CA SER A 331 -2.52 22.77 19.94
C SER A 331 -1.00 22.67 19.91
N GLY A 332 -0.37 23.14 18.82
CA GLY A 332 1.05 22.95 18.54
C GLY A 332 1.91 24.20 18.75
N GLY A 333 1.30 25.40 18.75
CA GLY A 333 1.97 26.67 19.01
C GLY A 333 3.05 27.04 18.00
N GLU A 334 3.02 26.46 16.79
CA GLU A 334 4.07 26.68 15.79
C GLU A 334 3.94 28.06 15.17
N LEU A 335 5.00 28.87 15.33
CA LEU A 335 5.03 30.27 14.95
C LEU A 335 6.30 30.48 14.11
N LEU A 336 6.16 31.06 12.92
CA LEU A 336 7.25 31.18 11.96
C LEU A 336 8.22 32.28 12.39
N GLN A 337 9.38 31.91 12.93
CA GLN A 337 10.34 32.88 13.44
C GLN A 337 11.37 33.22 12.37
N ASP A 338 12.31 32.30 12.11
CA ASP A 338 13.46 32.57 11.27
C ASP A 338 13.41 31.80 9.94
N PRO A 339 13.51 32.48 8.79
CA PRO A 339 13.61 31.80 7.51
C PRO A 339 14.99 31.13 7.35
N CYS A 340 15.00 29.83 7.09
CA CYS A 340 16.21 29.10 6.75
C CYS A 340 16.65 29.52 5.35
N ARG A 341 17.82 30.16 5.22
CA ARG A 341 18.35 30.62 3.93
C ARG A 341 18.96 29.47 3.12
N PRO A 342 18.81 29.45 1.78
CA PRO A 342 19.57 28.56 0.92
C PRO A 342 21.08 28.75 1.14
N ARG A 343 21.84 27.64 1.18
CA ARG A 343 23.29 27.65 1.48
C ARG A 343 24.18 28.19 0.35
N SER A 344 23.65 28.45 -0.84
CA SER A 344 24.39 29.03 -1.97
C SER A 344 23.61 30.14 -2.67
N SER A 345 24.28 31.22 -3.04
CA SER A 345 23.73 32.29 -3.88
C SER A 345 23.39 31.84 -5.30
N THR A 346 23.83 30.64 -5.69
CA THR A 346 23.52 29.93 -6.93
C THR A 346 22.63 28.71 -6.66
N ALA A 347 21.69 28.81 -5.71
CA ALA A 347 20.73 27.74 -5.50
C ALA A 347 19.92 27.54 -6.79
N ASP A 348 20.01 26.36 -7.38
CA ASP A 348 19.30 25.99 -8.62
C ASP A 348 17.77 26.02 -8.43
N TYR A 349 17.27 26.13 -7.18
CA TYR A 349 15.84 26.06 -6.82
C TYR A 349 15.09 24.89 -7.49
N GLY A 350 15.82 23.86 -7.93
CA GLY A 350 15.29 22.74 -8.72
C GLY A 350 14.90 23.07 -10.16
N GLY A 351 15.41 24.15 -10.76
CA GLY A 351 15.13 24.60 -12.12
C GLY A 351 13.96 25.57 -12.27
N LEU A 352 13.44 26.12 -11.16
CA LEU A 352 12.19 26.90 -11.14
C LEU A 352 12.33 28.37 -11.56
N PHE A 353 13.55 28.92 -11.50
CA PHE A 353 13.82 30.33 -11.78
C PHE A 353 14.90 30.51 -12.85
N LEU A 354 15.02 29.53 -13.76
CA LEU A 354 15.93 29.57 -14.90
C LEU A 354 15.57 30.69 -15.90
#